data_AF-A0A9D7Y139-F1
#
_entry.id   AF-A0A9D7Y139-F1
#
_cell.length_a   1.000
_cell.length_b   1.000
_cell.length_c   1.000
_cell.angle_alpha   90.00
_cell.angle_beta   90.00
_cell.angle_gamma   90.00
#
_symmetry.space_group_name_H-M   'P 1'
#
loop_
_entity.id
_entity.type
_entity.pdbx_description
1 polymer ?
#
loop_
_entity_poly.entity_id
_entity_poly.type
_entity_poly.pdbx_seq_one_letter_code
_entity_poly.pdbx_strand_id
1 'polypeptide(L)'
;MDYGYLKTTHALRQQCGYIISPKKVYRLMEENKLLNHPTKPKLSKGLWVKELVPKPLAHFSYLEFDIKYIYIKGKRKNALLITVIDVYSRWVLGQHIAWQVNKGDVGQII
;
A
#
# COMPACT_ATOMS: atom_id res chain seq x y z
N MET A 1 1.70 1.07 -31.13
CA MET A 1 1.10 2.40 -30.84
C MET A 1 -0.26 2.16 -30.20
N ASP A 2 -0.37 2.31 -28.87
CA ASP A 2 -1.67 2.26 -28.18
C ASP A 2 -2.44 3.56 -28.46
N TYR A 3 -3.50 3.46 -29.26
CA TYR A 3 -4.40 4.56 -29.57
C TYR A 3 -5.65 4.48 -28.68
N GLY A 4 -5.68 5.27 -27.61
CA GLY A 4 -6.89 5.49 -26.83
C GLY A 4 -7.90 6.36 -27.59
N TYR A 5 -9.17 6.36 -27.12
CA TYR A 5 -10.29 7.03 -27.78
C TYR A 5 -10.06 8.53 -28.08
N LEU A 6 -9.26 9.23 -27.27
CA LEU A 6 -8.89 10.63 -27.51
C LEU A 6 -8.05 10.78 -28.79
N LYS A 7 -7.04 9.93 -28.97
CA LYS A 7 -6.20 9.95 -30.18
C LYS A 7 -7.02 9.60 -31.42
N THR A 8 -7.90 8.61 -31.31
CA THR A 8 -8.85 8.24 -32.37
C THR A 8 -9.77 9.41 -32.71
N THR A 9 -10.23 10.18 -31.72
CA THR A 9 -11.07 11.37 -31.96
C THR A 9 -10.31 12.44 -32.76
N HIS A 10 -9.04 12.68 -32.44
CA HIS A 10 -8.22 13.63 -33.18
C HIS A 10 -7.98 13.17 -34.62
N ALA A 11 -7.67 11.89 -34.84
CA ALA A 11 -7.47 11.32 -36.17
C ALA A 11 -8.76 11.44 -37.03
N LEU A 12 -9.92 11.08 -36.48
CA LEU A 12 -11.21 11.18 -37.18
C LEU A 12 -11.55 12.61 -37.60
N ARG A 13 -11.18 13.60 -36.80
CA ARG A 13 -11.40 15.02 -37.12
C ARG A 13 -10.41 15.54 -38.15
N GLN A 14 -9.13 15.25 -37.97
CA GLN A 14 -8.06 15.85 -38.78
C GLN A 14 -7.87 15.15 -40.13
N GLN A 15 -7.99 13.82 -40.16
CA GLN A 15 -7.71 13.01 -41.35
C GLN A 15 -8.99 12.69 -42.12
N CYS A 16 -10.12 12.52 -41.43
CA CYS A 16 -11.38 12.12 -42.06
C CYS A 16 -12.44 13.23 -42.07
N GLY A 17 -12.17 14.40 -41.46
CA GLY A 17 -13.08 15.55 -41.49
C GLY A 17 -14.37 15.38 -40.66
N TYR A 18 -14.47 14.39 -39.77
CA TYR A 18 -15.69 14.14 -39.02
C TYR A 18 -15.92 15.16 -37.89
N ILE A 19 -17.14 15.70 -37.81
CA ILE A 19 -17.61 16.47 -36.65
C ILE A 19 -18.14 15.50 -35.59
N ILE A 20 -17.22 14.83 -34.88
CA ILE A 20 -17.55 13.83 -33.84
C ILE A 20 -17.04 14.26 -32.47
N SER A 21 -17.79 13.98 -31.40
CA SER A 21 -17.37 14.26 -30.03
C SER A 21 -16.55 13.10 -29.44
N PRO A 22 -15.61 13.37 -28.50
CA PRO A 22 -14.83 12.30 -27.85
C PRO A 22 -15.70 11.27 -27.13
N LYS A 23 -16.83 11.72 -26.54
CA LYS A 23 -17.81 10.83 -25.88
C LYS A 23 -18.44 9.84 -26.86
N LYS A 24 -18.72 10.27 -28.10
CA LYS A 24 -19.27 9.40 -29.14
C LYS A 24 -18.23 8.37 -29.60
N VAL A 25 -16.97 8.79 -29.77
CA VAL A 25 -15.87 7.88 -30.12
C VAL A 25 -15.65 6.84 -29.02
N TYR A 26 -15.64 7.25 -27.75
CA TYR A 26 -15.56 6.31 -26.63
C TYR A 26 -16.66 5.26 -26.68
N ARG A 27 -17.92 5.67 -26.84
CA ARG A 27 -19.07 4.75 -26.91
C ARG A 27 -18.96 3.77 -28.07
N LEU A 28 -18.61 4.25 -29.26
CA LEU A 28 -18.44 3.40 -30.43
C LEU A 28 -17.30 2.39 -30.24
N MET A 29 -16.18 2.81 -29.63
CA MET A 29 -15.08 1.92 -29.31
C MET A 29 -15.47 0.91 -28.22
N GLU A 30 -16.29 1.29 -27.24
CA GLU A 30 -16.81 0.40 -26.20
C GLU A 30 -17.75 -0.66 -26.79
N GLU A 31 -18.74 -0.24 -27.58
CA GLU A 31 -19.70 -1.11 -28.28
C GLU A 31 -18.99 -2.14 -29.18
N ASN A 32 -17.85 -1.76 -29.77
CA ASN A 32 -17.04 -2.63 -30.64
C ASN A 32 -15.86 -3.31 -29.93
N LYS A 33 -15.75 -3.23 -28.60
CA LYS A 33 -14.65 -3.85 -27.81
C LYS A 33 -13.24 -3.42 -28.24
N LEU A 34 -13.09 -2.17 -28.67
CA LEU A 34 -11.84 -1.55 -29.09
C LEU A 34 -11.16 -0.74 -27.98
N LEU A 35 -11.80 -0.60 -26.81
CA LEU A 35 -11.18 0.04 -25.65
C LEU A 35 -10.17 -0.90 -24.99
N ASN A 36 -9.01 -0.37 -24.65
CA ASN A 36 -8.06 -1.07 -23.79
C ASN A 36 -8.69 -1.23 -22.41
N HIS A 37 -9.24 -2.42 -22.13
CA HIS A 37 -9.65 -2.76 -20.78
C HIS A 37 -8.40 -2.80 -19.90
N PRO A 38 -8.40 -2.16 -18.73
CA PRO A 38 -7.32 -2.39 -17.78
C PRO A 38 -7.30 -3.88 -17.49
N THR A 39 -6.21 -4.54 -17.85
CA THR A 39 -5.84 -5.84 -17.29
C THR A 39 -5.62 -5.60 -15.81
N LYS A 40 -6.71 -5.57 -15.04
CA LYS A 40 -6.61 -5.72 -13.59
C LYS A 40 -5.83 -7.02 -13.41
N PRO A 41 -4.65 -7.02 -12.76
CA PRO A 41 -4.05 -8.28 -12.38
C PRO A 41 -5.16 -9.03 -11.64
N LYS A 42 -5.51 -10.24 -12.12
CA LYS A 42 -6.35 -11.12 -11.31
C LYS A 42 -5.65 -11.16 -9.97
N LEU A 43 -6.28 -10.65 -8.91
CA LEU A 43 -5.77 -10.85 -7.58
C LEU A 43 -5.65 -12.37 -7.46
N SER A 44 -4.42 -12.86 -7.53
CA SER A 44 -4.10 -14.20 -7.09
C SER A 44 -4.81 -14.34 -5.74
N LYS A 45 -5.57 -15.41 -5.54
CA LYS A 45 -6.00 -15.80 -4.20
C LYS A 45 -4.70 -16.08 -3.45
N GLY A 46 -4.11 -15.03 -2.88
CA GLY A 46 -2.81 -15.12 -2.22
C GLY A 46 -2.89 -16.26 -1.22
N LEU A 47 -1.83 -17.07 -1.14
CA LEU A 47 -1.68 -17.98 -0.02
C LEU A 47 -1.62 -17.11 1.24
N TRP A 48 -2.76 -16.96 1.90
CA TRP A 48 -2.83 -16.34 3.20
C TRP A 48 -2.05 -17.22 4.17
N VAL A 49 -0.95 -16.69 4.70
CA VAL A 49 -0.20 -17.36 5.76
C VAL A 49 -1.13 -17.47 6.96
N LYS A 50 -1.48 -18.70 7.34
CA LYS A 50 -2.40 -18.97 8.46
C LYS A 50 -1.73 -18.77 9.83
N GLU A 51 -0.41 -18.86 9.88
CA GLU A 51 0.38 -18.77 11.10
C GLU A 51 1.26 -17.52 11.04
N LEU A 52 0.66 -16.37 11.37
CA LEU A 52 1.36 -15.07 11.37
C LEU A 52 2.19 -14.83 12.63
N VAL A 53 1.96 -15.62 13.69
CA VAL A 53 2.60 -15.45 15.00
C VAL A 53 3.27 -16.78 15.38
N PRO A 54 4.57 -16.78 15.71
CA PRO A 54 5.24 -17.97 16.20
C PRO A 54 4.64 -18.42 17.53
N LYS A 55 4.65 -19.74 17.80
CA LYS A 55 4.27 -20.32 19.09
C LYS A 55 5.55 -20.60 19.90
N PRO A 56 6.02 -19.64 20.73
CA PRO A 56 7.23 -19.86 21.51
C PRO A 56 7.00 -20.95 22.57
N LEU A 57 8.05 -21.71 22.86
CA LEU A 57 8.05 -22.74 23.91
C LEU A 57 8.74 -22.27 25.20
N ALA A 58 9.49 -21.17 25.14
CA ALA A 58 10.23 -20.61 26.27
C ALA A 58 10.30 -19.08 26.21
N HIS A 59 10.59 -18.48 27.36
CA HIS A 59 10.85 -17.05 27.52
C HIS A 59 12.01 -16.59 26.63
N PHE A 60 11.92 -15.37 26.10
CA PHE A 60 12.95 -14.71 25.30
C PHE A 60 13.34 -15.44 24.00
N SER A 61 12.54 -16.42 23.57
CA SER A 61 12.78 -17.15 22.31
C SER A 61 12.41 -16.32 21.08
N TYR A 62 11.42 -15.44 21.22
CA TYR A 62 10.95 -14.54 20.17
C TYR A 62 10.62 -13.18 20.77
N LEU A 63 11.12 -12.12 20.13
CA LEU A 63 10.78 -10.73 20.46
C LEU A 63 9.91 -10.13 19.37
N GLU A 64 8.86 -9.44 19.79
CA GLU A 64 7.96 -8.66 18.94
C GLU A 64 8.30 -7.18 19.10
N PHE A 65 8.45 -6.50 17.97
CA PHE A 65 8.68 -5.05 17.91
C PHE A 65 7.43 -4.38 17.37
N ASP A 66 6.73 -3.64 18.23
CA ASP A 66 5.52 -2.90 17.89
C ASP A 66 5.84 -1.40 17.78
N ILE A 67 5.38 -0.76 16.70
CA ILE A 67 5.57 0.68 16.47
C ILE A 67 4.20 1.35 16.41
N LYS A 68 3.95 2.27 17.35
CA LYS A 68 2.71 3.07 17.40
C LYS A 68 2.98 4.53 17.09
N TYR A 69 2.02 5.18 16.43
CA TYR A 69 2.01 6.63 16.24
C TYR A 69 1.22 7.29 17.37
N ILE A 70 1.86 8.19 18.10
CA ILE A 70 1.25 8.93 19.20
C ILE A 70 1.25 10.42 18.87
N TYR A 71 0.06 11.02 18.83
CA TYR A 71 -0.07 12.46 18.62
C TYR A 71 0.23 13.24 19.90
N ILE A 72 1.25 14.11 19.87
CA ILE A 72 1.63 14.94 21.00
C ILE A 72 1.07 16.35 20.80
N LYS A 73 -0.02 16.66 21.50
CA LYS A 73 -0.75 17.94 21.38
C LYS A 73 0.15 19.16 21.55
N GLY A 74 1.03 19.16 22.57
CA GLY A 74 1.94 20.28 22.86
C GLY A 74 3.00 20.54 21.78
N LYS A 75 3.28 19.57 20.90
CA LYS A 75 4.22 19.70 19.78
C LYS A 75 3.53 19.68 18.42
N ARG A 76 2.19 19.54 18.41
CA ARG A 76 1.33 19.47 17.22
C ARG A 76 1.81 18.48 16.15
N LYS A 77 2.48 17.40 16.55
CA LYS A 77 3.03 16.40 15.64
C LYS A 77 3.02 15.00 16.27
N ASN A 78 3.11 13.98 15.44
CA ASN A 78 3.18 12.58 15.87
C ASN A 78 4.60 12.20 16.26
N ALA A 79 4.75 11.48 17.37
CA ALA A 79 5.94 10.71 17.73
C ALA A 79 5.69 9.22 17.46
N LEU A 80 6.77 8.47 17.36
CA LEU A 80 6.79 7.02 17.25
C LEU A 80 7.11 6.44 18.62
N LEU A 81 6.31 5.48 19.09
CA LEU A 81 6.60 4.66 20.25
C LEU A 81 6.97 3.26 19.76
N ILE A 82 8.20 2.86 20.00
CA ILE A 82 8.66 1.48 19.81
C ILE A 82 8.47 0.75 21.14
N THR A 83 7.91 -0.45 21.08
CA THR A 83 7.81 -1.36 22.23
C THR A 83 8.42 -2.70 21.86
N VAL A 84 9.30 -3.22 22.71
CA VAL A 84 9.87 -4.56 22.59
C VAL A 84 9.18 -5.48 23.59
N ILE A 85 8.60 -6.57 23.11
CA ILE A 85 7.79 -7.49 23.91
C ILE A 85 8.29 -8.92 23.71
N ASP A 86 8.45 -9.68 24.79
CA ASP A 86 8.65 -11.13 24.70
C ASP A 86 7.33 -11.80 24.29
N VAL A 87 7.37 -12.58 23.20
CA VAL A 87 6.16 -13.21 22.65
C VAL A 87 5.59 -14.25 23.62
N TYR A 88 6.45 -14.94 24.37
CA TYR A 88 6.03 -16.00 25.29
C TYR A 88 5.33 -15.45 26.53
N SER A 89 6.03 -14.63 27.32
CA SER A 89 5.53 -14.10 28.58
C SER A 89 4.65 -12.86 28.45
N ARG A 90 4.63 -12.22 27.27
CA ARG A 90 4.04 -10.90 27.03
C ARG A 90 4.65 -9.79 27.90
N TRP A 91 5.85 -10.02 28.44
CA TRP A 91 6.58 -8.99 29.17
C TRP A 91 7.13 -7.94 28.19
N VAL A 92 6.85 -6.67 28.48
CA VAL A 92 7.49 -5.53 27.82
C VAL A 92 8.92 -5.38 28.35
N LEU A 93 9.91 -5.61 27.48
CA LEU A 93 11.34 -5.45 27.80
C LEU A 93 11.70 -3.97 27.90
N GLY A 94 11.14 -3.15 27.02
CA GLY A 94 11.43 -1.73 27.00
C GLY A 94 10.64 -0.97 25.95
N GLN A 95 10.69 0.36 26.11
CA GLN A 95 9.98 1.30 25.26
C GLN A 95 10.86 2.50 24.94
N HIS A 96 10.73 3.00 23.71
CA HIS A 96 11.42 4.19 23.26
C HIS A 96 10.48 5.09 22.49
N ILE A 97 10.40 6.37 22.87
CA ILE A 97 9.61 7.38 22.17
C ILE A 97 10.53 8.39 21.50
N ALA A 98 10.35 8.54 20.19
CA ALA A 98 11.15 9.48 19.41
C ALA A 98 10.33 10.09 18.26
N TRP A 99 10.80 11.22 17.75
CA TRP A 99 10.18 11.84 16.57
C TRP A 99 10.53 11.11 15.27
N GLN A 100 11.62 10.36 15.28
CA GLN A 100 12.12 9.51 14.20
C GLN A 100 12.75 8.28 14.83
N VAL A 101 12.63 7.14 14.16
CA VAL A 101 13.15 5.85 14.64
C VAL A 101 14.04 5.25 13.57
N ASN A 102 15.26 4.91 13.95
CA ASN A 102 16.25 4.25 13.14
C ASN A 102 16.62 2.89 13.76
N LYS A 103 17.33 2.06 13.00
CA LYS A 103 17.80 0.74 13.47
C LYS A 103 18.62 0.83 14.78
N GLY A 104 19.39 1.89 14.95
CA GLY A 104 20.20 2.12 16.15
C GLY A 104 19.38 2.29 17.43
N ASP A 105 18.20 2.89 17.33
CA ASP A 105 17.34 3.15 18.50
C ASP A 105 16.77 1.85 19.06
N VAL A 106 16.50 0.87 18.20
CA VAL A 106 16.03 -0.47 18.60
C VAL A 106 17.11 -1.22 19.39
N GLY A 107 18.38 -1.08 18.99
CA GLY A 107 19.52 -1.72 19.66
C GLY A 107 19.82 -1.17 21.05
N GLN A 108 19.30 0.00 21.42
CA GLN A 108 19.44 0.57 22.77
C GLN A 108 18.40 0.06 23.77
N ILE A 109 17.32 -0.58 23.29
CA ILE A 109 16.22 -1.07 24.11
C ILE A 109 16.49 -2.50 24.63
N ILE A 110 17.40 -3.22 23.98
CA ILE A 110 17.73 -4.63 24.24
C ILE A 110 19.07 -4.73 24.97
#